data_AF-A0A2M6WUD0-F1
#
_entry.id   AF-A0A2M6WUD0-F1
#
_cell.length_a   1.000
_cell.length_b   1.000
_cell.length_c   1.000
_cell.angle_alpha   90.00
_cell.angle_beta   90.00
_cell.angle_gamma   90.00
#
_symmetry.space_group_name_H-M   'P 1'
#
loop_
_entity.id
_entity.type
_entity.pdbx_description
1 polymer ?
#
loop_
_entity_poly.entity_id
_entity_poly.type
_entity_poly.pdbx_seq_one_letter_code
_entity_poly.pdbx_strand_id
1 'polypeptide(L)'
;MIKILNKFKKISVTTIRRIVKDKKLYRIRTKYFQNSHIEKFNRTIQDEFVDQNEIWLKDGEVFNEKMLTWLMWYNTERRHRSLQLQSPVEYLIKKNYLSRMMWTDTRP
;
A
#
# COMPACT_ATOMS: atom_id res chain seq x y z
N MET A 1 2.13 25.93 43.84
CA MET A 1 2.78 25.64 42.54
C MET A 1 3.36 24.21 42.44
N ILE A 2 4.10 23.73 43.44
CA ILE A 2 4.75 22.39 43.44
C ILE A 2 3.75 21.20 43.45
N LYS A 3 2.56 21.37 44.06
CA LYS A 3 1.53 20.31 44.13
C LYS A 3 0.83 20.00 42.80
N ILE A 4 0.80 20.94 41.86
CA ILE A 4 0.19 20.75 40.52
C ILE A 4 1.13 19.95 39.62
N LEU A 5 2.44 20.26 39.64
CA LEU A 5 3.49 19.55 38.89
C LEU A 5 3.57 18.06 39.24
N ASN A 6 3.38 17.68 40.50
CA ASN A 6 3.39 16.27 40.92
C ASN A 6 2.14 15.48 40.50
N LYS A 7 1.02 16.16 40.17
CA LYS A 7 -0.18 15.53 39.62
C LYS A 7 -0.01 15.19 38.13
N PHE A 8 0.71 16.03 37.38
CA PHE A 8 1.06 15.79 35.97
C PHE A 8 2.13 14.71 35.80
N LYS A 9 3.13 14.60 36.69
CA LYS A 9 4.11 13.49 36.68
C LYS A 9 3.51 12.11 36.99
N LYS A 10 2.30 12.08 37.56
CA LYS A 10 1.51 10.87 37.86
C LYS A 10 0.50 10.51 36.76
N ILE A 11 0.51 11.18 35.59
CA ILE A 11 -0.04 10.59 34.36
C ILE A 11 0.86 9.40 34.06
N SER A 12 0.45 8.28 34.66
CA SER A 12 1.38 7.28 35.12
C SER A 12 2.13 6.68 33.94
N VAL A 13 3.38 6.33 34.16
CA VAL A 13 4.17 5.51 33.24
C VAL A 13 3.39 4.26 32.83
N THR A 14 2.47 3.79 33.69
CA THR A 14 1.48 2.74 33.46
C THR A 14 0.43 3.11 32.42
N THR A 15 -0.09 4.35 32.41
CA THR A 15 -0.99 4.89 31.38
C THR A 15 -0.26 5.02 30.04
N ILE A 16 0.97 5.54 30.05
CA ILE A 16 1.82 5.63 28.84
C ILE A 16 2.15 4.23 28.32
N ARG A 17 2.52 3.28 29.20
CA ARG A 17 2.75 1.86 28.83
C ARG A 17 1.49 1.17 28.33
N ARG A 18 0.31 1.48 28.87
CA ARG A 18 -0.99 0.98 28.36
C ARG A 18 -1.27 1.52 26.97
N ILE A 19 -1.16 2.84 26.78
CA ILE A 19 -1.31 3.47 25.46
C ILE A 19 -0.32 2.86 24.48
N VAL A 20 0.97 2.75 24.83
CA VAL A 20 1.99 2.14 23.94
C VAL A 20 1.74 0.65 23.69
N LYS A 21 1.26 -0.13 24.67
CA LYS A 21 0.88 -1.55 24.47
C LYS A 21 -0.35 -1.71 23.59
N ASP A 22 -1.41 -0.93 23.82
CA ASP A 22 -2.60 -0.90 22.96
C ASP A 22 -2.21 -0.47 21.55
N LYS A 23 -1.30 0.51 21.43
CA LYS A 23 -0.69 0.93 20.17
C LYS A 23 0.14 -0.12 19.45
N LYS A 24 0.74 -1.06 20.17
CA LYS A 24 1.51 -2.17 19.59
C LYS A 24 0.61 -3.35 19.23
N LEU A 25 -0.42 -3.65 20.05
CA LEU A 25 -1.37 -4.74 19.85
C LEU A 25 -2.32 -4.49 18.66
N TYR A 26 -2.81 -3.26 18.46
CA TYR A 26 -3.63 -2.97 17.28
C TYR A 26 -2.82 -2.97 15.98
N ARG A 27 -1.51 -2.69 16.04
CA ARG A 27 -0.65 -2.51 14.86
C ARG A 27 -0.27 -3.84 14.18
N ILE A 28 -0.37 -4.97 14.89
CA ILE A 28 -0.01 -6.29 14.35
C ILE A 28 -1.24 -6.98 13.72
N ARG A 29 -2.44 -6.84 14.31
CA ARG A 29 -3.64 -7.56 13.85
C ARG A 29 -4.39 -6.85 12.71
N THR A 30 -4.38 -5.52 12.67
CA THR A 30 -5.09 -4.75 11.61
C THR A 30 -4.30 -4.64 10.31
N LYS A 31 -2.97 -4.84 10.33
CA LYS A 31 -2.08 -4.65 9.18
C LYS A 31 -2.32 -5.64 8.04
N TYR A 32 -2.71 -6.89 8.35
CA TYR A 32 -3.00 -7.90 7.34
C TYR A 32 -4.30 -7.62 6.57
N PHE A 33 -5.30 -7.02 7.21
CA PHE A 33 -6.59 -6.79 6.54
C PHE A 33 -6.59 -5.56 5.63
N GLN A 34 -5.90 -4.48 6.03
CA GLN A 34 -5.87 -3.23 5.25
C GLN A 34 -5.17 -3.37 3.90
N ASN A 35 -4.21 -4.29 3.78
CA ASN A 35 -3.40 -4.46 2.56
C ASN A 35 -3.87 -5.61 1.66
N SER A 36 -4.99 -6.26 1.97
CA SER A 36 -5.48 -7.43 1.24
C SER A 36 -5.64 -7.19 -0.28
N HIS A 37 -6.05 -5.99 -0.68
CA HIS A 37 -6.13 -5.60 -2.10
C HIS A 37 -4.75 -5.49 -2.76
N ILE A 38 -3.77 -4.94 -2.05
CA ILE A 38 -2.37 -4.82 -2.52
C ILE A 38 -1.74 -6.20 -2.62
N GLU A 39 -1.93 -7.04 -1.60
CA GLU A 39 -1.43 -8.43 -1.58
C GLU A 39 -2.01 -9.24 -2.74
N LYS A 40 -3.30 -9.09 -3.02
CA LYS A 40 -3.94 -9.76 -4.16
C LYS A 40 -3.35 -9.30 -5.50
N PHE A 41 -3.09 -8.01 -5.65
CA PHE A 41 -2.45 -7.47 -6.85
C PHE A 41 -1.01 -7.98 -7.00
N ASN A 42 -0.22 -7.98 -5.92
CA ASN A 42 1.14 -8.51 -5.92
C ASN A 42 1.17 -9.99 -6.34
N ARG A 43 0.23 -10.80 -5.85
CA ARG A 43 0.09 -12.18 -6.30
C ARG A 43 -0.25 -12.27 -7.78
N THR A 44 -1.16 -11.44 -8.29
CA THR A 44 -1.48 -11.40 -9.73
C THR A 44 -0.25 -11.05 -10.58
N ILE A 45 0.59 -10.10 -10.16
CA ILE A 45 1.84 -9.81 -10.86
C ILE A 45 2.78 -11.02 -10.85
N GLN A 46 2.90 -11.71 -9.71
CA GLN A 46 3.75 -12.90 -9.61
C GLN A 46 3.26 -14.00 -10.55
N ASP A 47 2.00 -14.42 -10.41
CA ASP A 47 1.43 -15.54 -11.16
C ASP A 47 1.40 -15.29 -12.67
N GLU A 48 1.10 -14.05 -13.10
CA GLU A 48 0.89 -13.74 -14.52
C GLU A 48 2.12 -13.20 -15.23
N PHE A 49 3.04 -12.54 -14.52
CA PHE A 49 4.21 -11.93 -15.14
C PHE A 49 5.51 -12.57 -14.65
N VAL A 50 5.78 -12.58 -13.35
CA VAL A 50 7.10 -13.00 -12.83
C VAL A 50 7.36 -14.48 -13.10
N ASP A 51 6.41 -15.35 -12.80
CA ASP A 51 6.56 -16.81 -12.94
C ASP A 51 6.68 -17.23 -14.41
N GLN A 52 6.05 -16.47 -15.33
CA GLN A 52 6.13 -16.75 -16.77
C GLN A 52 7.43 -16.24 -17.40
N ASN A 53 8.07 -15.24 -16.79
CA ASN A 53 9.22 -14.53 -17.35
C ASN A 53 10.49 -14.69 -16.51
N GLU A 54 10.58 -15.77 -15.73
CA GLU A 54 11.71 -16.09 -14.85
C GLU A 54 13.06 -16.08 -15.60
N ILE A 55 13.04 -16.44 -16.89
CA ILE A 55 14.21 -16.46 -17.78
C ILE A 55 14.87 -15.07 -17.89
N TRP A 56 14.06 -14.00 -17.87
CA TRP A 56 14.54 -12.62 -18.02
C TRP A 56 15.07 -12.02 -16.72
N LEU A 57 14.95 -12.70 -15.57
CA LEU A 57 15.51 -12.22 -14.30
C LEU A 57 17.04 -12.09 -14.32
N LYS A 58 17.72 -12.73 -15.28
CA LYS A 58 19.16 -12.58 -15.49
C LYS A 58 19.54 -11.20 -16.04
N ASP A 59 18.63 -10.53 -16.73
CA ASP A 59 18.83 -9.21 -17.32
C ASP A 59 17.74 -8.25 -16.81
N GLY A 60 18.12 -7.45 -15.81
CA GLY A 60 17.21 -6.55 -15.12
C GLY A 60 16.62 -5.45 -16.01
N GLU A 61 17.34 -5.00 -17.06
CA GLU A 61 16.82 -3.94 -17.94
C GLU A 61 15.67 -4.47 -18.79
N VAL A 62 15.89 -5.61 -19.45
CA VAL A 62 14.86 -6.27 -20.28
C VAL A 62 13.65 -6.65 -19.43
N PHE A 63 13.88 -7.16 -18.21
CA PHE A 63 12.80 -7.47 -17.28
C PHE A 63 11.96 -6.24 -16.95
N ASN A 64 12.59 -5.10 -16.64
CA ASN A 64 11.89 -3.86 -16.30
C ASN A 64 11.06 -3.31 -17.47
N GLU A 65 11.59 -3.34 -18.69
CA GLU A 65 10.85 -2.89 -19.89
C GLU A 65 9.59 -3.73 -20.13
N LYS A 66 9.71 -5.06 -20.01
CA LYS A 66 8.59 -5.99 -20.15
C LYS A 66 7.59 -5.82 -19.02
N MET A 67 8.07 -5.62 -17.80
CA MET A 67 7.24 -5.38 -16.63
C MET A 67 6.44 -4.08 -16.77
N LEU A 68 7.07 -3.01 -17.25
CA LEU A 68 6.41 -1.74 -17.53
C LEU A 68 5.31 -1.91 -18.59
N THR A 69 5.61 -2.63 -19.67
CA THR A 69 4.65 -2.93 -20.73
C THR A 69 3.43 -3.67 -20.19
N TRP A 70 3.67 -4.68 -19.34
CA TRP A 70 2.59 -5.44 -18.69
C TRP A 70 1.76 -4.56 -17.74
N LEU A 71 2.41 -3.69 -16.95
CA LEU A 71 1.73 -2.77 -16.03
C LEU A 71 0.88 -1.74 -16.77
N MET A 72 1.35 -1.23 -17.91
CA MET A 72 0.57 -0.35 -18.77
C MET A 72 -0.69 -1.06 -19.21
N TRP A 73 -0.56 -2.24 -19.83
CA TRP A 73 -1.71 -3.05 -20.26
C TRP A 73 -2.70 -3.36 -19.13
N TYR A 74 -2.21 -3.75 -17.95
CA TYR A 74 -3.05 -4.03 -16.78
C TYR A 74 -3.90 -2.82 -16.37
N ASN A 75 -3.32 -1.62 -16.41
CA ASN A 75 -3.98 -0.41 -15.93
C ASN A 75 -4.87 0.25 -16.99
N THR A 76 -4.50 0.17 -18.27
CA THR A 76 -5.19 0.89 -19.35
C THR A 76 -6.19 0.04 -20.11
N GLU A 77 -5.89 -1.24 -20.35
CA GLU A 77 -6.63 -2.08 -21.29
C GLU A 77 -7.35 -3.27 -20.63
N ARG A 78 -6.79 -3.83 -19.55
CA ARG A 78 -7.35 -5.01 -18.92
C ARG A 78 -8.74 -4.73 -18.36
N ARG A 79 -9.72 -5.57 -18.76
CA ARG A 79 -11.09 -5.48 -18.25
C ARG A 79 -11.24 -6.22 -16.92
N HIS A 80 -11.69 -5.53 -15.88
CA HIS A 80 -11.92 -6.15 -14.57
C HIS A 80 -13.42 -6.41 -14.34
N ARG A 81 -13.79 -7.66 -14.05
CA ARG A 81 -15.19 -8.00 -13.75
C ARG A 81 -15.75 -7.23 -12.56
N SER A 82 -14.94 -7.00 -11.53
CA SER A 82 -15.32 -6.19 -10.36
C SER A 82 -15.56 -4.72 -10.69
N LEU A 83 -15.05 -4.23 -11.81
CA LEU A 83 -15.21 -2.86 -12.30
C LEU A 83 -16.19 -2.78 -13.48
N GLN A 84 -17.16 -3.70 -13.57
CA GLN A 84 -18.13 -3.74 -14.67
C GLN A 84 -17.46 -3.82 -16.06
N LEU A 85 -16.36 -4.59 -16.16
CA LEU A 85 -15.55 -4.76 -17.38
C LEU A 85 -14.82 -3.50 -17.86
N GLN A 86 -14.66 -2.50 -16.98
CA GLN A 86 -13.81 -1.34 -17.24
C GLN A 86 -12.35 -1.61 -16.82
N SER A 87 -11.41 -0.85 -17.39
CA SER A 87 -10.03 -0.83 -16.91
C SER A 87 -9.88 0.02 -15.64
N PRO A 88 -8.81 -0.18 -14.85
CA PRO A 88 -8.56 0.62 -13.66
C PRO A 88 -8.53 2.12 -13.95
N VAL A 89 -7.84 2.54 -15.02
CA VAL A 89 -7.76 3.96 -15.40
C VAL A 89 -9.12 4.51 -15.83
N GLU A 90 -9.88 3.78 -16.66
CA GLU A 90 -11.24 4.20 -17.06
C GLU A 90 -12.15 4.37 -15.85
N TYR A 91 -12.07 3.45 -14.88
CA TYR A 91 -12.85 3.52 -13.66
C TYR A 91 -12.48 4.75 -12.82
N LEU A 92 -11.19 5.05 -12.68
CA LEU A 92 -10.71 6.23 -11.95
C LEU A 92 -11.21 7.53 -12.58
N ILE A 93 -11.12 7.65 -13.91
CA ILE A 93 -11.61 8.82 -14.65
C ILE A 93 -13.12 8.97 -14.48
N LYS A 94 -13.89 7.89 -14.68
CA LYS A 94 -15.36 7.92 -14.58
C LYS A 94 -15.86 8.28 -13.17
N LYS A 95 -15.14 7.86 -12.14
CA LYS A 95 -15.47 8.17 -10.74
C LYS A 95 -14.85 9.48 -10.25
N ASN A 96 -14.05 10.15 -11.08
CA ASN A 96 -13.28 11.33 -10.72
C ASN A 96 -12.43 11.11 -9.44
N TYR A 97 -11.87 9.91 -9.29
CA TYR A 97 -10.96 9.61 -8.20
C TYR A 97 -9.57 10.13 -8.54
N LEU A 98 -9.29 11.35 -8.09
CA LEU A 98 -7.95 11.91 -8.11
C LEU A 98 -7.17 11.38 -6.91
N SER A 99 -5.91 10.99 -7.14
CA SER A 99 -4.99 10.72 -6.04
C SER A 99 -4.89 11.96 -5.17
N ARG A 100 -5.24 11.83 -3.88
CA ARG A 100 -4.99 12.89 -2.88
C ARG A 100 -3.53 12.91 -2.42
N MET A 101 -2.69 12.06 -3.00
CA MET A 101 -1.28 11.95 -2.68
C MET A 101 -0.53 12.97 -3.54
N MET A 102 -0.24 14.13 -2.95
CA MET A 102 0.74 15.07 -3.49
C MET A 102 2.11 14.39 -3.43
N TRP A 103 2.87 14.42 -4.52
CA TRP A 103 4.27 13.98 -4.51
C TRP A 103 5.01 14.81 -3.45
N THR A 104 5.53 14.16 -2.41
CA THR A 104 6.41 14.86 -1.46
C THR A 104 7.67 15.20 -2.21
N ASP A 105 7.90 16.49 -2.42
CA ASP A 105 9.13 17.05 -3.00
C ASP A 105 10.35 16.33 -2.44
N THR A 106 10.95 15.47 -3.26
CA THR A 106 12.25 14.86 -2.97
C THR A 106 13.26 15.89 -3.41
N ARG A 107 13.60 16.79 -2.48
CA ARG A 107 14.67 17.75 -2.70
C ARG A 107 15.92 16.99 -3.20
N PRO A 108 16.63 17.53 -4.21
CA PRO A 108 17.82 16.90 -4.77
C PRO A 108 18.93 16.73 -3.74
#